data_AF-E2ASN0-F1
#
_entry.id   AF-E2ASN0-F1
#
_cell.length_a   1.000
_cell.length_b   1.000
_cell.length_c   1.000
_cell.angle_alpha   90.00
_cell.angle_beta   90.00
_cell.angle_gamma   90.00
#
_symmetry.space_group_name_H-M   'P 1'
#
loop_
_entity.id
_entity.type
_entity.pdbx_description
1 polymer ?
#
loop_
_entity_poly.entity_id
_entity_poly.type
_entity_poly.pdbx_seq_one_letter_code
_entity_poly.pdbx_strand_id
1 'polypeptide(L)'
;FCGPGTRLVKRLARGDRGINPLDAACREHDIAYARSNDLDQRHIADRILAARAQERITARDSTLGERAAATTVWAAMKAKTKLDIR
;
A
#
# COMPACT_ATOMS: atom_id res chain seq x y z
N PHE A 1 -4.79 -1.98 -4.72
CA PHE A 1 -5.89 -1.05 -4.47
C PHE A 1 -5.35 0.06 -3.62
N CYS A 2 -5.17 1.25 -4.15
CA CYS A 2 -4.79 2.38 -3.31
C CYS A 2 -6.02 3.24 -3.03
N GLY A 3 -6.37 3.38 -1.74
CA GLY A 3 -7.48 4.23 -1.28
C GLY A 3 -8.22 3.67 -0.05
N PRO A 4 -8.91 4.52 0.72
CA PRO A 4 -9.78 4.09 1.81
C PRO A 4 -11.09 3.46 1.27
N GLY A 5 -11.73 2.61 2.08
CA GLY A 5 -13.03 2.01 1.72
C GLY A 5 -12.96 0.96 0.60
N THR A 6 -11.77 0.44 0.35
CA THR A 6 -11.51 -0.56 -0.67
C THR A 6 -12.39 -1.80 -0.51
N ARG A 7 -13.12 -2.20 -1.56
CA ARG A 7 -13.91 -3.44 -1.61
C ARG A 7 -13.04 -4.68 -1.81
N LEU A 8 -12.12 -4.93 -0.88
CA LEU A 8 -11.06 -5.95 -0.99
C LEU A 8 -11.63 -7.33 -1.36
N VAL A 9 -12.57 -7.85 -0.56
CA VAL A 9 -13.16 -9.20 -0.76
C VAL A 9 -13.74 -9.37 -2.16
N LYS A 10 -14.56 -8.41 -2.63
CA LYS A 10 -15.21 -8.49 -3.94
C LYS A 10 -14.21 -8.50 -5.10
N ARG A 11 -13.18 -7.68 -5.00
CA ARG A 11 -12.15 -7.55 -6.05
C ARG A 11 -11.18 -8.74 -6.02
N LEU A 12 -10.88 -9.31 -4.85
CA LEU A 12 -10.13 -10.58 -4.76
C LEU A 12 -10.92 -11.75 -5.36
N ALA A 13 -12.21 -11.87 -5.05
CA ALA A 13 -13.07 -12.91 -5.64
C ALA A 13 -13.17 -12.81 -7.18
N ARG A 14 -13.09 -11.60 -7.72
CA ARG A 14 -13.03 -11.36 -9.17
C ARG A 14 -11.66 -11.68 -9.79
N GLY A 15 -10.60 -11.81 -8.98
CA GLY A 15 -9.24 -12.08 -9.44
C GLY A 15 -8.40 -10.84 -9.75
N ASP A 16 -8.79 -9.65 -9.26
CA ASP A 16 -8.05 -8.42 -9.50
C ASP A 16 -6.61 -8.49 -8.93
N ARG A 17 -5.63 -8.17 -9.77
CA ARG A 17 -4.20 -8.18 -9.40
C ARG A 17 -3.63 -6.82 -9.01
N GLY A 18 -4.32 -5.76 -9.39
CA GLY A 18 -3.87 -4.38 -9.31
C GLY A 18 -3.52 -3.84 -10.71
N ILE A 19 -3.78 -2.55 -10.94
CA ILE A 19 -3.64 -1.94 -12.28
C ILE A 19 -2.20 -1.53 -12.62
N ASN A 20 -1.36 -1.35 -11.61
CA ASN A 20 0.07 -1.05 -11.72
C ASN A 20 0.80 -1.62 -10.48
N PRO A 21 2.14 -1.63 -10.46
CA PRO A 21 2.89 -2.18 -9.33
C PRO A 21 2.58 -1.51 -7.98
N LEU A 22 2.35 -0.20 -7.94
CA LEU A 22 1.88 0.47 -6.72
C LEU A 22 0.54 -0.10 -6.23
N ASP A 23 -0.43 -0.29 -7.12
CA ASP A 23 -1.74 -0.84 -6.79
C ASP A 23 -1.63 -2.30 -6.33
N ALA A 24 -0.71 -3.08 -6.90
CA ALA A 24 -0.42 -4.42 -6.42
C ALA A 24 0.16 -4.40 -4.98
N ALA A 25 1.07 -3.49 -4.67
CA ALA A 25 1.60 -3.32 -3.31
C ALA A 25 0.50 -2.92 -2.32
N CYS A 26 -0.39 -1.98 -2.70
CA CYS A 26 -1.51 -1.62 -1.84
C CYS A 26 -2.49 -2.80 -1.64
N ARG A 27 -2.64 -3.70 -2.63
CA ARG A 27 -3.43 -4.94 -2.47
C ARG A 27 -2.84 -5.85 -1.40
N GLU A 28 -1.53 -6.07 -1.42
CA GLU A 28 -0.85 -6.91 -0.43
C GLU A 28 -0.96 -6.35 0.98
N HIS A 29 -0.82 -5.02 1.12
CA HIS A 29 -1.08 -4.30 2.36
C HIS A 29 -2.51 -4.55 2.87
N ASP A 30 -3.53 -4.38 2.03
CA ASP A 30 -4.93 -4.57 2.44
C ASP A 30 -5.21 -6.02 2.87
N ILE A 31 -4.58 -7.00 2.22
CA ILE A 31 -4.66 -8.42 2.62
C ILE A 31 -4.01 -8.64 3.99
N ALA A 32 -2.82 -8.08 4.23
CA ALA A 32 -2.14 -8.18 5.52
C ALA A 32 -2.99 -7.58 6.65
N TYR A 33 -3.55 -6.39 6.41
CA TYR A 33 -4.47 -5.72 7.33
C TYR A 33 -5.75 -6.51 7.61
N ALA A 34 -6.29 -7.22 6.61
CA ALA A 34 -7.47 -8.05 6.78
C ALA A 34 -7.18 -9.36 7.52
N ARG A 35 -5.94 -9.87 7.46
CA ARG A 35 -5.54 -11.13 8.11
C ARG A 35 -5.21 -10.96 9.59
N SER A 36 -4.79 -9.77 10.02
CA SER A 36 -4.38 -9.54 11.40
C SER A 36 -4.83 -8.19 11.95
N ASN A 37 -5.29 -8.21 13.20
CA ASN A 37 -5.49 -7.02 14.03
C ASN A 37 -4.29 -6.70 14.92
N ASP A 38 -3.26 -7.56 14.90
CA ASP A 38 -2.02 -7.35 15.65
C ASP A 38 -1.28 -6.10 15.14
N LEU A 39 -0.85 -5.25 16.08
CA LEU A 39 -0.20 -3.97 15.78
C LEU A 39 1.16 -4.16 15.12
N ASP A 40 1.97 -5.12 15.59
CA ASP A 40 3.29 -5.38 15.03
C ASP A 40 3.18 -5.87 13.58
N GLN A 41 2.22 -6.75 13.29
CA GLN A 41 1.94 -7.19 11.91
C GLN A 41 1.49 -6.03 11.00
N ARG A 42 0.70 -5.09 11.53
CA ARG A 42 0.27 -3.90 10.78
C ARG A 42 1.42 -2.94 10.52
N HIS A 43 2.33 -2.77 11.47
CA HIS A 43 3.55 -1.98 11.25
C HIS A 43 4.44 -2.58 10.18
N ILE A 44 4.58 -3.91 10.18
CA ILE A 44 5.33 -4.60 9.14
C ILE A 44 4.68 -4.33 7.78
N ALA A 45 3.34 -4.44 7.68
CA ALA A 45 2.61 -4.13 6.45
C ALA A 45 2.80 -2.66 5.99
N ASP A 46 2.68 -1.70 6.90
CA ASP A 46 2.90 -0.27 6.63
C ASP A 46 4.33 0.00 6.13
N ARG A 47 5.35 -0.59 6.78
CA ARG A 47 6.76 -0.44 6.39
C ARG A 47 7.03 -1.04 5.01
N ILE A 48 6.48 -2.21 4.71
CA ILE A 48 6.59 -2.84 3.40
C ILE A 48 5.93 -1.96 2.34
N LEU A 49 4.71 -1.46 2.58
CA LEU A 49 4.03 -0.59 1.62
C LEU A 49 4.80 0.72 1.40
N ALA A 50 5.36 1.31 2.44
CA ALA A 50 6.22 2.49 2.32
C ALA A 50 7.43 2.20 1.42
N ALA A 51 8.14 1.10 1.64
CA ALA A 51 9.31 0.74 0.84
C ALA A 51 8.94 0.55 -0.64
N ARG A 52 7.86 -0.20 -0.92
CA ARG A 52 7.36 -0.41 -2.29
C ARG A 52 6.93 0.89 -2.97
N ALA A 53 6.24 1.76 -2.24
CA ALA A 53 5.87 3.07 -2.76
C ALA A 53 7.12 3.90 -3.09
N GLN A 54 8.15 3.88 -2.24
CA GLN A 54 9.41 4.59 -2.50
C GLN A 54 10.12 4.09 -3.76
N GLU A 55 10.16 2.78 -3.99
CA GLU A 55 10.69 2.18 -5.22
C GLU A 55 9.96 2.76 -6.44
N ARG A 56 8.62 2.84 -6.40
CA ARG A 56 7.82 3.38 -7.51
C ARG A 56 7.99 4.87 -7.77
N ILE A 57 8.37 5.68 -6.77
CA ILE A 57 8.67 7.11 -6.95
C ILE A 57 9.86 7.32 -7.89
N THR A 58 10.83 6.41 -7.93
CA THR A 58 12.06 6.58 -8.71
C THR A 58 12.16 5.63 -9.90
N ALA A 59 11.29 4.63 -9.99
CA ALA A 59 11.29 3.65 -11.06
C ALA A 59 11.04 4.30 -12.43
N ARG A 60 11.83 3.85 -13.42
CA ARG A 60 11.84 4.41 -14.79
C ARG A 60 10.57 4.04 -15.59
N ASP A 61 9.95 2.93 -15.24
CA ASP A 61 8.73 2.40 -15.84
C ASP A 61 7.46 2.97 -15.17
N SER A 62 7.58 3.74 -14.08
CA SER A 62 6.44 4.39 -13.45
C SER A 62 5.94 5.58 -14.25
N THR A 63 4.63 5.63 -14.50
CA THR A 63 3.99 6.83 -15.06
C THR A 63 4.04 7.99 -14.07
N LEU A 64 3.93 9.25 -14.55
CA LEU A 64 3.86 10.42 -13.67
C LEU A 64 2.73 10.32 -12.63
N GLY A 65 1.58 9.79 -13.05
CA GLY A 65 0.44 9.55 -12.15
C GLY A 65 0.75 8.50 -11.08
N GLU A 66 1.42 7.40 -11.45
CA GLU A 66 1.84 6.39 -10.48
C GLU A 66 2.86 6.97 -9.48
N ARG A 67 3.83 7.77 -9.93
CA ARG A 67 4.83 8.41 -9.06
C ARG A 67 4.20 9.39 -8.08
N ALA A 68 3.23 10.18 -8.54
CA ALA A 68 2.46 11.08 -7.67
C ALA A 68 1.69 10.30 -6.60
N ALA A 69 0.94 9.27 -7.01
CA ALA A 69 0.22 8.40 -6.07
C ALA A 69 1.16 7.69 -5.10
N ALA A 70 2.30 7.20 -5.57
CA ALA A 70 3.30 6.53 -4.75
C ALA A 70 3.90 7.49 -3.70
N THR A 71 4.11 8.76 -4.05
CA THR A 71 4.58 9.79 -3.12
C THR A 71 3.57 10.01 -1.99
N THR A 72 2.27 10.11 -2.33
CA THR A 72 1.21 10.24 -1.32
C THR A 72 1.12 9.02 -0.41
N VAL A 73 1.17 7.81 -0.97
CA VAL A 73 1.15 6.56 -0.19
C VAL A 73 2.36 6.48 0.74
N TRP A 74 3.57 6.74 0.22
CA TRP A 74 4.80 6.73 1.01
C TRP A 74 4.74 7.69 2.20
N ALA A 75 4.29 8.93 1.96
CA ALA A 75 4.14 9.93 3.00
C ALA A 75 3.12 9.50 4.07
N ALA A 76 1.97 8.95 3.64
CA ALA A 76 0.94 8.47 4.55
C ALA A 76 1.43 7.31 5.43
N MET A 77 2.14 6.32 4.86
CA MET A 77 2.70 5.21 5.63
C MET A 77 3.75 5.68 6.62
N LYS A 78 4.65 6.59 6.21
CA LYS A 78 5.66 7.17 7.12
C LYS A 78 5.02 7.95 8.26
N ALA A 79 3.90 8.64 8.03
CA ALA A 79 3.17 9.32 9.08
C ALA A 79 2.52 8.34 10.06
N LYS A 80 1.85 7.29 9.56
CA LYS A 80 1.24 6.24 10.39
C LYS A 80 2.24 5.54 11.29
N THR A 81 3.35 5.06 10.73
CA THR A 81 4.39 4.38 11.53
C THR A 81 5.00 5.29 12.60
N LYS A 82 5.08 6.61 12.37
CA LYS A 82 5.57 7.55 13.39
C LYS A 82 4.55 7.82 14.50
N LEU A 83 3.27 7.86 14.17
CA LEU A 83 2.20 8.09 15.13
C LEU A 83 1.98 6.88 16.03
N ASP A 84 2.10 5.67 15.49
CA ASP A 84 1.84 4.43 16.22
C ASP A 84 3.02 3.97 17.09
N ILE A 85 4.21 4.52 16.86
CA ILE A 85 5.40 4.34 17.73
C ILE A 85 5.34 5.27 18.96
N ARG A 86 4.34 6.16 19.06
CA ARG A 86 4.20 7.13 20.15
C ARG A 86 3.12 6.72 21.13
#